data_AF-A0A933ULH0-F1
#
_entry.id   AF-A0A933ULH0-F1
#
_cell.length_a   1.000
_cell.length_b   1.000
_cell.length_c   1.000
_cell.angle_alpha   90.00
_cell.angle_beta   90.00
_cell.angle_gamma   90.00
#
_symmetry.space_group_name_H-M   'P 1'
#
loop_
_entity.id
_entity.type
_entity.pdbx_description
1 polymer ?
#
loop_
_entity_poly.entity_id
_entity_poly.type
_entity_poly.pdbx_seq_one_letter_code
_entity_poly.pdbx_strand_id
1 'polypeptide(L)'
;MVRAIWNGAVIAESDETVVIEGNHYFPAASVDATLLRPSSTTTVCPWKGRASYHSLVVDGKENKDAAWFYPQTTSAAAAVEGRVAFWHGVKVEDDGGPEQRRSFFDRFRRQDTAEPLAAHAHAGPPPVVDLGADDFFESLDGHATIVDLWAPWCGPCKTMHPIFEHMAHHHAGEHLHFAKVNVDESPGIASGLRVMSIPTLILFDQHGNEVDRIVGLADERTLLRLVDRASKLTAAGSA
;
A
#
# COMPACT_ATOMS: atom_id res chain seq x y z
N MET A 1 1.85 -13.06 -15.63
CA MET A 1 2.21 -14.36 -15.03
C MET A 1 3.39 -14.05 -14.17
N VAL A 2 3.30 -14.31 -12.88
CA VAL A 2 4.24 -13.81 -11.89
C VAL A 2 5.27 -14.89 -11.60
N ARG A 3 6.55 -14.52 -11.55
CA ARG A 3 7.68 -15.42 -11.28
C ARG A 3 8.52 -14.88 -10.14
N ALA A 4 8.83 -15.73 -9.16
CA ALA A 4 9.79 -15.45 -8.10
C ALA A 4 11.12 -16.12 -8.45
N ILE A 5 12.20 -15.34 -8.56
CA ILE A 5 13.50 -15.78 -9.08
C ILE A 5 14.59 -15.43 -8.08
N TRP A 6 15.44 -16.40 -7.73
CA TRP A 6 16.61 -16.16 -6.89
C TRP A 6 17.79 -17.01 -7.32
N ASN A 7 18.98 -16.41 -7.34
CA ASN A 7 20.22 -17.04 -7.81
C ASN A 7 20.08 -17.69 -9.20
N GLY A 8 19.21 -17.14 -10.07
CA GLY A 8 18.96 -17.63 -11.43
C GLY A 8 17.92 -18.75 -11.55
N ALA A 9 17.41 -19.29 -10.45
CA ALA A 9 16.35 -20.31 -10.45
C ALA A 9 14.96 -19.68 -10.24
N VAL A 10 13.96 -20.20 -10.94
CA VAL A 10 12.54 -19.88 -10.70
C VAL A 10 12.07 -20.72 -9.51
N ILE A 11 11.70 -20.05 -8.43
CA ILE A 11 11.24 -20.66 -7.17
C ILE A 11 9.74 -20.86 -7.18
N ALA A 12 9.01 -19.91 -7.76
CA ALA A 12 7.56 -19.97 -7.86
C ALA A 12 7.09 -19.29 -9.14
N GLU A 13 6.05 -19.81 -9.77
CA GLU A 13 5.44 -19.23 -10.95
C GLU A 13 3.92 -19.43 -10.92
N SER A 14 3.17 -18.34 -10.95
CA SER A 14 1.70 -18.40 -10.91
C SER A 14 1.07 -17.16 -11.50
N ASP A 15 -0.11 -17.33 -12.09
CA ASP A 15 -1.02 -16.25 -12.47
C ASP A 15 -2.08 -15.97 -11.39
N GLU A 16 -2.17 -16.79 -10.34
CA GLU A 16 -3.15 -16.68 -9.26
C GLU A 16 -2.59 -15.97 -8.01
N THR A 17 -1.53 -15.17 -8.13
CA THR A 17 -0.94 -14.48 -6.96
C THR A 17 -1.88 -13.42 -6.38
N VAL A 18 -1.86 -13.25 -5.06
CA VAL A 18 -2.55 -12.14 -4.38
C VAL A 18 -1.50 -11.13 -3.94
N VAL A 19 -1.73 -9.84 -4.18
CA VAL A 19 -0.82 -8.77 -3.74
C VAL A 19 -1.35 -8.11 -2.48
N ILE A 20 -0.58 -8.14 -1.40
CA ILE A 20 -0.87 -7.43 -0.14
C ILE A 20 0.40 -6.73 0.33
N GLU A 21 0.31 -5.44 0.67
CA GLU A 21 1.46 -4.62 1.12
C GLU A 21 2.65 -4.69 0.16
N GLY A 22 2.38 -4.71 -1.15
CA GLY A 22 3.42 -4.80 -2.19
C GLY A 22 4.07 -6.18 -2.36
N ASN A 23 3.65 -7.18 -1.58
CA ASN A 23 4.18 -8.54 -1.67
C ASN A 23 3.24 -9.45 -2.47
N HIS A 24 3.79 -10.18 -3.45
CA HIS A 24 3.06 -11.24 -4.13
C HIS A 24 3.04 -12.51 -3.28
N TYR A 25 1.82 -12.98 -2.99
CA TYR A 25 1.54 -14.22 -2.30
C TYR A 25 1.15 -15.30 -3.31
N PHE A 26 2.09 -16.19 -3.58
CA PHE A 26 1.97 -17.32 -4.49
C PHE A 26 1.19 -18.45 -3.81
N PRO A 27 0.25 -19.12 -4.50
CA PRO A 27 -0.31 -20.38 -4.01
C PRO A 27 0.82 -21.35 -3.63
N ALA A 28 0.75 -22.02 -2.49
CA ALA A 28 1.82 -22.95 -2.07
C ALA A 28 2.10 -24.05 -3.10
N ALA A 29 1.08 -24.45 -3.87
CA ALA A 29 1.22 -25.43 -4.96
C ALA A 29 2.05 -24.93 -6.17
N SER A 30 2.20 -23.61 -6.32
CA SER A 30 3.00 -22.98 -7.38
C SER A 30 4.46 -22.75 -6.99
N VAL A 31 4.82 -23.11 -5.75
CA VAL A 31 6.17 -22.96 -5.20
C VAL A 31 6.90 -24.30 -5.28
N ASP A 32 8.14 -24.29 -5.76
CA ASP A 32 9.00 -25.46 -5.74
C ASP A 32 9.45 -25.78 -4.30
N ALA A 33 8.74 -26.72 -3.67
CA ALA A 33 9.00 -27.16 -2.31
C ALA A 33 10.39 -27.82 -2.16
N THR A 34 11.03 -28.26 -3.25
CA THR A 34 12.38 -28.86 -3.17
C THR A 34 13.47 -27.83 -2.88
N LEU A 35 13.19 -26.56 -3.17
CA LEU A 35 14.08 -25.42 -2.88
C LEU A 35 13.82 -24.81 -1.49
N LEU A 36 12.81 -25.28 -0.76
CA LEU A 36 12.45 -24.78 0.57
C LEU A 36 13.05 -25.64 1.69
N ARG A 37 13.63 -24.99 2.68
CA ARG A 37 14.09 -25.60 3.93
C ARG A 37 13.33 -25.03 5.12
N PRO A 38 12.74 -25.85 6.01
CA PRO A 38 12.13 -25.38 7.25
C PRO A 38 13.06 -24.50 8.08
N SER A 39 12.55 -23.37 8.54
CA SER A 39 13.19 -22.52 9.54
C SER A 39 12.38 -22.50 10.84
N SER A 40 13.07 -22.31 11.96
CA SER A 40 12.44 -22.09 13.26
C SER A 40 12.01 -20.63 13.47
N THR A 41 12.35 -19.73 12.54
CA THR A 41 12.00 -18.32 12.62
C THR A 41 10.48 -18.14 12.50
N THR A 42 9.91 -17.34 13.39
CA THR A 42 8.51 -16.92 13.35
C THR A 42 8.38 -15.47 13.79
N THR A 43 7.44 -14.74 13.20
CA THR A 43 7.11 -13.36 13.59
C THR A 43 5.60 -13.22 13.75
N VAL A 44 5.15 -12.19 14.46
CA VAL A 44 3.72 -11.94 14.67
C VAL A 44 3.34 -10.65 13.98
N CYS A 45 2.35 -10.73 13.08
CA CYS A 45 1.70 -9.58 12.50
C CYS A 45 0.36 -9.34 13.22
N PRO A 46 0.06 -8.10 13.67
CA PRO A 46 -1.15 -7.79 14.44
C PRO A 46 -2.46 -8.20 13.75
N TRP A 47 -2.47 -8.19 12.42
CA TRP A 47 -3.68 -8.42 11.64
C TRP A 47 -3.62 -9.65 10.73
N LYS A 48 -2.43 -10.09 10.28
CA LYS A 48 -2.31 -11.30 9.44
C LYS A 48 -2.17 -12.60 10.24
N GLY A 49 -1.69 -12.53 11.47
CA GLY A 49 -1.44 -13.69 12.33
C GLY A 49 0.06 -13.97 12.52
N ARG A 50 0.41 -15.21 12.89
CA ARG A 50 1.80 -15.63 13.10
C ARG A 50 2.40 -16.09 11.77
N ALA A 51 3.42 -15.39 11.31
CA ALA A 51 4.19 -15.79 10.14
C ALA A 51 5.24 -16.85 10.51
N SER A 52 5.45 -17.79 9.61
CA SER A 52 6.49 -18.81 9.64
C SER A 52 7.36 -18.69 8.40
N TYR A 53 8.61 -19.12 8.50
CA TYR A 53 9.62 -18.89 7.47
C TYR A 53 10.24 -20.20 6.97
N HIS A 54 10.65 -20.17 5.71
CA HIS A 54 11.49 -21.14 5.06
C HIS A 54 12.74 -20.44 4.52
N SER A 55 13.90 -21.09 4.63
CA SER A 55 15.09 -20.70 3.86
C SER A 55 14.97 -21.24 2.43
N LEU A 56 15.53 -20.52 1.46
CA LEU A 56 15.69 -21.01 0.09
C LEU A 56 17.06 -21.64 -0.07
N VAL A 57 17.15 -22.77 -0.77
CA VAL A 57 18.42 -23.41 -1.13
C VAL A 57 18.46 -23.63 -2.63
N VAL A 58 19.33 -22.88 -3.32
CA VAL A 58 19.52 -22.99 -4.78
C VAL A 58 21.00 -23.18 -5.05
N ASP A 59 21.35 -24.25 -5.76
CA ASP A 59 22.74 -24.62 -6.10
C ASP A 59 23.69 -24.66 -4.89
N GLY A 60 23.19 -25.14 -3.74
CA GLY A 60 23.96 -25.22 -2.49
C GLY A 60 24.17 -23.89 -1.77
N LYS A 61 23.65 -22.77 -2.30
CA LYS A 61 23.60 -21.49 -1.60
C LYS A 61 22.30 -21.36 -0.83
N GLU A 62 22.40 -20.95 0.43
CA GLU A 62 21.23 -20.73 1.29
C GLU A 62 20.88 -19.24 1.36
N ASN A 63 19.61 -18.90 1.12
CA ASN A 63 18.99 -17.64 1.48
C ASN A 63 18.15 -17.84 2.73
N LYS A 64 18.68 -17.42 3.88
CA LYS A 64 18.03 -17.69 5.15
C LYS A 64 16.71 -16.93 5.26
N ASP A 65 15.66 -17.63 5.70
CA ASP A 65 14.34 -17.07 5.99
C ASP A 65 13.69 -16.32 4.81
N ALA A 66 14.10 -16.59 3.57
CA ALA A 66 13.72 -15.80 2.39
C ALA A 66 12.33 -16.08 1.81
N ALA A 67 11.59 -17.03 2.38
CA ALA A 67 10.20 -17.30 2.07
C ALA A 67 9.39 -17.27 3.37
N TRP A 68 8.27 -16.54 3.41
CA TRP A 68 7.38 -16.54 4.58
C TRP A 68 5.94 -16.83 4.19
N PHE A 69 5.19 -17.37 5.14
CA PHE A 69 3.81 -17.77 4.98
C PHE A 69 3.09 -17.71 6.33
N TYR A 70 1.76 -17.76 6.30
CA TYR A 70 0.93 -17.80 7.49
C TYR A 70 0.26 -19.16 7.59
N PRO A 71 0.70 -20.06 8.50
CA PRO A 71 0.05 -21.36 8.70
C PRO A 71 -1.42 -21.23 9.12
N GLN A 72 -1.76 -20.13 9.79
CA GLN A 72 -3.11 -19.78 10.19
C GLN A 72 -3.27 -18.26 10.09
N THR A 73 -4.22 -17.82 9.25
CA THR A 73 -4.54 -16.40 9.09
C THR A 73 -5.71 -16.00 9.97
N THR A 74 -5.80 -14.71 10.29
CA THR A 74 -7.06 -14.15 10.80
C THR A 74 -8.11 -14.11 9.68
N SER A 75 -9.38 -13.92 10.02
CA SER A 75 -10.45 -13.73 9.02
C SER A 75 -10.19 -12.55 8.08
N ALA A 76 -9.52 -11.49 8.56
CA ALA A 76 -9.17 -10.32 7.77
C ALA A 76 -8.03 -10.58 6.76
N ALA A 77 -7.25 -11.63 6.96
CA ALA A 77 -6.13 -12.01 6.11
C ALA A 77 -6.34 -13.34 5.37
N ALA A 78 -7.58 -13.81 5.26
CA ALA A 78 -7.92 -15.09 4.60
C ALA A 78 -7.40 -15.18 3.15
N ALA A 79 -7.24 -14.04 2.46
CA ALA A 79 -6.73 -13.99 1.09
C ALA A 79 -5.26 -14.49 0.96
N VAL A 80 -4.47 -14.47 2.04
CA VAL A 80 -3.09 -14.96 2.07
C VAL A 80 -2.91 -16.33 2.72
N GLU A 81 -4.01 -16.96 3.13
CA GLU A 81 -3.98 -18.31 3.71
C GLU A 81 -3.51 -19.32 2.66
N GLY A 82 -2.59 -20.21 3.04
CA GLY A 82 -2.03 -21.21 2.13
C GLY A 82 -1.14 -20.65 1.02
N ARG A 83 -0.63 -19.41 1.19
CA ARG A 83 0.24 -18.74 0.22
C ARG A 83 1.59 -18.37 0.80
N VAL A 84 2.57 -18.22 -0.08
CA VAL A 84 3.97 -17.94 0.24
C VAL A 84 4.41 -16.67 -0.46
N ALA A 85 5.11 -15.79 0.26
CA ALA A 85 5.74 -14.60 -0.28
C ALA A 85 7.27 -14.66 -0.07
N PHE A 86 8.01 -13.87 -0.84
CA PHE A 86 9.46 -13.96 -0.94
C PHE A 86 10.15 -12.59 -0.81
N TRP A 87 11.32 -12.57 -0.17
CA TRP A 87 12.12 -11.36 0.12
C TRP A 87 13.62 -11.71 0.12
N HIS A 88 14.46 -10.85 0.70
CA HIS A 88 15.91 -11.03 0.79
C HIS A 88 16.58 -11.28 -0.58
N GLY A 89 16.25 -10.43 -1.56
CA GLY A 89 16.88 -10.46 -2.89
C GLY A 89 16.27 -11.46 -3.87
N VAL A 90 15.15 -12.12 -3.52
CA VAL A 90 14.29 -12.79 -4.48
C VAL A 90 13.63 -11.73 -5.37
N LYS A 91 13.80 -11.83 -6.69
CA LYS A 91 13.19 -10.94 -7.67
C LYS A 91 11.81 -11.47 -8.03
N VAL A 92 10.79 -10.63 -7.92
CA VAL A 92 9.43 -10.99 -8.35
C VAL A 92 9.11 -10.19 -9.62
N GLU A 93 8.91 -10.89 -10.71
CA GLU A 93 8.62 -10.32 -12.04
C GLU A 93 7.18 -10.70 -12.43
N ASP A 94 6.36 -9.72 -12.83
CA ASP A 94 5.03 -9.98 -13.39
C ASP A 94 5.02 -9.61 -14.87
N ASP A 95 5.01 -10.62 -15.73
CA ASP A 95 5.05 -10.44 -17.17
C ASP A 95 3.66 -10.13 -17.78
N GLY A 96 2.63 -9.89 -16.96
CA GLY A 96 1.29 -9.51 -17.43
C GLY A 96 0.71 -10.53 -18.41
N GLY A 97 0.25 -11.67 -17.88
CA GLY A 97 -0.18 -12.80 -18.72
C GLY A 97 -1.36 -12.41 -19.63
N PRO A 98 -1.43 -12.90 -20.88
CA PRO A 98 -2.38 -12.43 -21.88
C PRO A 98 -3.86 -12.74 -21.59
N GLU A 99 -4.21 -13.52 -20.57
CA GLU A 99 -5.58 -13.98 -20.33
C GLU A 99 -6.34 -13.35 -19.15
N GLN A 100 -5.70 -12.55 -18.29
CA GLN A 100 -6.40 -11.92 -17.14
C GLN A 100 -6.91 -10.49 -17.43
N ARG A 101 -7.27 -10.21 -18.68
CA ARG A 101 -7.99 -8.99 -19.10
C ARG A 101 -9.45 -9.24 -19.47
N ARG A 102 -10.13 -10.15 -18.78
CA ARG A 102 -11.60 -10.29 -18.88
C ARG A 102 -12.20 -10.39 -17.48
N SER A 103 -12.60 -9.23 -16.94
CA SER A 103 -13.40 -9.21 -15.73
C SER A 103 -14.82 -9.72 -16.04
N PHE A 104 -15.43 -10.38 -15.07
CA PHE A 104 -16.82 -10.84 -15.04
C PHE A 104 -17.86 -9.79 -15.52
N PHE A 105 -17.52 -8.50 -15.48
CA PHE A 105 -18.34 -7.38 -15.96
C PHE A 105 -18.37 -7.19 -17.49
N ASP A 106 -17.48 -7.82 -18.26
CA ASP A 106 -17.46 -7.73 -19.73
C ASP A 106 -18.67 -8.40 -20.42
N ARG A 107 -19.47 -9.20 -19.69
CA ARG A 107 -20.69 -9.82 -20.27
C ARG A 107 -21.86 -8.85 -20.40
N PHE A 108 -21.80 -7.65 -19.81
CA PHE A 108 -22.95 -6.74 -19.73
C PHE A 108 -22.76 -5.39 -20.41
N ARG A 109 -21.59 -5.10 -21.00
CA ARG A 109 -21.37 -3.81 -21.67
C ARG A 109 -21.73 -3.90 -23.16
N ARG A 110 -23.01 -3.62 -23.49
CA ARG A 110 -23.38 -3.26 -24.86
C ARG A 110 -22.85 -1.85 -25.18
N GLN A 111 -22.18 -1.80 -26.33
CA GLN A 111 -21.75 -0.68 -27.18
C GLN A 111 -22.26 0.71 -26.80
N ASP A 112 -21.33 1.67 -26.64
CA ASP A 112 -21.19 2.74 -27.63
C ASP A 112 -19.86 3.51 -27.45
N THR A 113 -19.07 3.43 -28.53
CA THR A 113 -18.07 4.36 -29.08
C THR A 113 -17.31 5.34 -28.16
N ALA A 114 -16.02 5.08 -27.92
CA ALA A 114 -14.88 5.86 -28.46
C ALA A 114 -13.59 5.55 -27.67
N GLU A 115 -12.57 5.10 -28.39
CA GLU A 115 -11.14 5.18 -28.04
C GLU A 115 -10.42 5.76 -29.28
N PRO A 116 -9.13 6.15 -29.28
CA PRO A 116 -8.11 5.99 -28.22
C PRO A 116 -7.15 7.20 -28.05
N LEU A 117 -6.30 7.19 -27.02
CA LEU A 117 -4.82 7.17 -27.11
C LEU A 117 -4.16 7.36 -25.72
N ALA A 118 -3.42 6.33 -25.28
CA ALA A 118 -2.05 6.32 -24.70
C ALA A 118 -1.61 7.46 -23.76
N ALA A 119 -0.87 7.28 -22.65
CA ALA A 119 0.09 6.26 -22.22
C ALA A 119 0.54 6.57 -20.77
N HIS A 120 0.99 5.52 -20.05
CA HIS A 120 2.12 5.39 -19.09
C HIS A 120 2.72 6.67 -18.45
N ALA A 121 3.17 6.78 -17.19
CA ALA A 121 3.78 5.93 -16.15
C ALA A 121 3.85 6.77 -14.84
N HIS A 122 4.05 6.29 -13.60
CA HIS A 122 5.26 5.69 -12.97
C HIS A 122 4.85 5.16 -11.57
N ALA A 123 5.27 3.97 -11.12
CA ALA A 123 6.51 3.71 -10.37
C ALA A 123 6.79 4.74 -9.25
N GLY A 124 6.21 4.54 -8.07
CA GLY A 124 6.49 5.34 -6.86
C GLY A 124 6.18 4.59 -5.56
N PRO A 125 6.73 5.04 -4.40
CA PRO A 125 6.37 4.54 -3.07
C PRO A 125 4.85 4.62 -2.84
N PRO A 126 4.27 3.93 -1.81
CA PRO A 126 2.83 3.99 -1.58
C PRO A 126 2.38 5.44 -1.58
N PRO A 127 1.29 5.80 -2.29
CA PRO A 127 0.88 7.19 -2.43
C PRO A 127 0.44 7.80 -1.09
N VAL A 128 0.30 6.96 -0.07
CA VAL A 128 0.09 7.33 1.33
C VAL A 128 1.29 6.90 2.16
N VAL A 129 1.93 7.84 2.83
CA VAL A 129 3.05 7.59 3.74
C VAL A 129 2.57 7.59 5.19
N ASP A 130 2.94 6.59 5.97
CA ASP A 130 2.75 6.65 7.43
C ASP A 130 3.87 7.49 8.06
N LEU A 131 3.50 8.55 8.77
CA LEU A 131 4.42 9.49 9.41
C LEU A 131 4.34 9.37 10.93
N GLY A 132 5.48 9.53 11.58
CA GLY A 132 5.65 9.54 13.03
C GLY A 132 6.35 10.80 13.53
N ALA A 133 6.62 10.85 14.84
CA ALA A 133 7.24 12.00 15.49
C ALA A 133 8.61 12.41 14.89
N ASP A 134 9.35 11.45 14.35
CA ASP A 134 10.73 11.63 13.91
C ASP A 134 10.84 12.18 12.49
N ASP A 135 9.84 11.98 11.63
CA ASP A 135 9.88 12.29 10.20
C ASP A 135 8.74 13.22 9.72
N PHE A 136 7.79 13.57 10.58
CA PHE A 136 6.61 14.35 10.19
C PHE A 136 6.96 15.70 9.55
N PHE A 137 7.74 16.55 10.23
CA PHE A 137 8.01 17.90 9.73
C PHE A 137 8.89 17.92 8.48
N GLU A 138 9.88 17.04 8.40
CA GLU A 138 10.74 16.91 7.23
C GLU A 138 9.94 16.44 6.01
N SER A 139 8.97 15.54 6.22
CA SER A 139 8.13 15.00 5.15
C SER A 139 7.10 15.99 4.59
N LEU A 140 6.86 17.11 5.27
CA LEU A 140 5.95 18.18 4.80
C LEU A 140 6.66 19.23 3.94
N ASP A 141 7.99 19.28 3.94
CA ASP A 141 8.74 20.33 3.26
C ASP A 141 8.78 20.07 1.74
N GLY A 142 8.51 21.10 0.94
CA GLY A 142 8.58 21.05 -0.53
C GLY A 142 7.33 20.51 -1.24
N HIS A 143 6.33 19.99 -0.52
CA HIS A 143 5.12 19.41 -1.13
C HIS A 143 3.85 19.76 -0.35
N ALA A 144 2.76 20.08 -1.06
CA ALA A 144 1.45 20.15 -0.40
C ALA A 144 1.06 18.74 0.08
N THR A 145 0.61 18.60 1.32
CA THR A 145 0.38 17.28 1.92
C THR A 145 -0.97 17.21 2.61
N ILE A 146 -1.80 16.22 2.28
CA ILE A 146 -3.03 15.92 3.01
C ILE A 146 -2.73 14.82 4.02
N VAL A 147 -2.89 15.12 5.31
CA VAL A 147 -2.60 14.20 6.42
C VAL A 147 -3.89 13.72 7.06
N ASP A 148 -4.07 12.41 7.20
CA ASP A 148 -5.13 11.75 7.98
C ASP A 148 -4.63 11.36 9.37
N LEU A 149 -5.20 12.01 10.39
CA LEU A 149 -4.95 11.73 11.80
C LEU A 149 -5.97 10.69 12.28
N TRP A 150 -5.50 9.47 12.56
CA TRP A 150 -6.33 8.29 12.77
C TRP A 150 -5.87 7.44 13.97
N ALA A 151 -6.64 6.40 14.31
CA ALA A 151 -6.26 5.37 15.28
C ALA A 151 -6.95 4.03 14.97
N PRO A 152 -6.40 2.87 15.38
CA PRO A 152 -6.96 1.55 15.04
C PRO A 152 -8.33 1.26 15.66
N TRP A 153 -8.69 1.97 16.74
CA TRP A 153 -10.00 1.87 17.40
C TRP A 153 -11.06 2.79 16.77
N CYS A 154 -10.68 3.66 15.84
CA CYS A 154 -11.57 4.61 15.20
C CYS A 154 -12.39 3.95 14.07
N GLY A 155 -13.65 3.65 14.35
CA GLY A 155 -14.60 3.10 13.36
C GLY A 155 -14.78 3.99 12.11
N PRO A 156 -15.03 5.30 12.25
CA PRO A 156 -15.16 6.19 11.10
C PRO A 156 -13.89 6.26 10.24
N CYS A 157 -12.70 6.25 10.86
CA CYS A 157 -11.42 6.22 10.14
C CYS A 157 -11.33 5.02 9.20
N LYS A 158 -11.70 3.82 9.67
CA LYS A 158 -11.72 2.59 8.85
C LYS A 158 -12.65 2.70 7.63
N THR A 159 -13.72 3.47 7.74
CA THR A 159 -14.64 3.73 6.61
C THR A 159 -14.02 4.70 5.61
N MET A 160 -13.24 5.67 6.10
CA MET A 160 -12.61 6.70 5.28
C MET A 160 -11.34 6.22 4.56
N HIS A 161 -10.55 5.33 5.18
CA HIS A 161 -9.25 4.91 4.65
C HIS A 161 -9.30 4.41 3.19
N PRO A 162 -10.25 3.56 2.75
CA PRO A 162 -10.28 3.12 1.35
C PRO A 162 -10.52 4.27 0.37
N ILE A 163 -11.30 5.28 0.77
CA ILE A 163 -11.55 6.47 -0.04
C ILE A 163 -10.29 7.33 -0.07
N PHE A 164 -9.63 7.50 1.07
CA PHE A 164 -8.38 8.25 1.18
C PHE A 164 -7.26 7.63 0.34
N GLU A 165 -7.09 6.31 0.41
CA GLU A 165 -6.12 5.55 -0.39
C GLU A 165 -6.45 5.64 -1.89
N HIS A 166 -7.73 5.56 -2.28
CA HIS A 166 -8.15 5.77 -3.66
C HIS A 166 -7.79 7.18 -4.17
N MET A 167 -8.03 8.22 -3.36
CA MET A 167 -7.66 9.60 -3.69
C MET A 167 -6.15 9.73 -3.87
N ALA A 168 -5.36 9.17 -2.95
CA ALA A 168 -3.92 9.18 -3.03
C ALA A 168 -3.44 8.50 -4.32
N HIS A 169 -3.99 7.34 -4.67
CA HIS A 169 -3.65 6.64 -5.92
C HIS A 169 -3.90 7.45 -7.19
N HIS A 170 -4.85 8.39 -7.19
CA HIS A 170 -5.23 9.15 -8.39
C HIS A 170 -4.69 10.58 -8.42
N HIS A 171 -4.28 11.11 -7.26
CA HIS A 171 -3.90 12.51 -7.12
C HIS A 171 -2.53 12.73 -6.51
N ALA A 172 -1.91 11.72 -5.89
CA ALA A 172 -0.54 11.84 -5.40
C ALA A 172 0.44 12.00 -6.58
N GLY A 173 1.47 12.81 -6.37
CA GLY A 173 2.49 13.08 -7.38
C GLY A 173 3.48 14.13 -6.91
N GLU A 174 4.23 14.71 -7.86
CA GLU A 174 5.35 15.63 -7.59
C GLU A 174 5.02 16.79 -6.65
N HIS A 175 3.76 17.26 -6.62
CA HIS A 175 3.38 18.44 -5.86
C HIS A 175 2.31 18.19 -4.78
N LEU A 176 1.76 16.97 -4.72
CA LEU A 176 0.72 16.61 -3.75
C LEU A 176 1.02 15.24 -3.16
N HIS A 177 1.19 15.20 -1.85
CA HIS A 177 1.40 13.99 -1.08
C HIS A 177 0.19 13.69 -0.18
N PHE A 178 0.05 12.41 0.17
CA PHE A 178 -0.91 11.96 1.17
C PHE A 178 -0.14 11.25 2.27
N ALA A 179 -0.56 11.48 3.51
CA ALA A 179 0.07 10.88 4.67
C ALA A 179 -0.94 10.49 5.74
N LYS A 180 -0.53 9.60 6.62
CA LYS A 180 -1.32 9.14 7.77
C LYS A 180 -0.47 9.23 9.03
N VAL A 181 -1.07 9.63 10.13
CA VAL A 181 -0.42 9.64 11.45
C VAL A 181 -1.35 8.95 12.45
N ASN A 182 -0.83 7.90 13.08
CA ASN A 182 -1.52 7.26 14.19
C ASN A 182 -1.36 8.11 15.46
N VAL A 183 -2.47 8.63 16.00
CA VAL A 183 -2.45 9.52 17.17
C VAL A 183 -2.07 8.82 18.48
N ASP A 184 -2.24 7.50 18.56
CA ASP A 184 -1.81 6.71 19.74
C ASP A 184 -0.28 6.59 19.79
N GLU A 185 0.35 6.46 18.62
CA GLU A 185 1.80 6.31 18.47
C GLU A 185 2.53 7.66 18.45
N SER A 186 1.84 8.71 17.98
CA SER A 186 2.37 10.07 17.86
C SER A 186 1.56 11.13 18.62
N PRO A 187 1.40 10.99 19.96
CA PRO A 187 0.57 11.90 20.76
C PRO A 187 1.08 13.34 20.80
N GLY A 188 2.40 13.54 20.61
CA GLY A 188 3.01 14.87 20.51
C GLY A 188 2.57 15.62 19.26
N ILE A 189 2.50 14.95 18.10
CA ILE A 189 1.97 15.51 16.85
C ILE A 189 0.50 15.87 17.02
N ALA A 190 -0.31 14.93 17.54
CA ALA A 190 -1.73 15.15 17.76
C ALA A 190 -2.00 16.37 18.66
N SER A 191 -1.23 16.49 19.75
CA SER A 191 -1.32 17.63 20.67
C SER A 191 -0.87 18.94 20.02
N GLY A 192 0.25 18.94 19.31
CA GLY A 192 0.79 20.11 18.61
C GLY A 192 -0.15 20.66 17.54
N LEU A 193 -0.80 19.77 16.79
CA LEU A 193 -1.82 20.10 15.78
C LEU A 193 -3.22 20.33 16.35
N ARG A 194 -3.36 20.23 17.69
CA ARG A 194 -4.62 20.42 18.44
C ARG A 194 -5.75 19.52 17.95
N VAL A 195 -5.44 18.24 17.72
CA VAL A 195 -6.40 17.23 17.28
C VAL A 195 -7.26 16.80 18.47
N MET A 196 -8.54 17.18 18.45
CA MET A 196 -9.49 16.88 19.54
C MET A 196 -10.36 15.65 19.27
N SER A 197 -10.43 15.22 18.01
CA SER A 197 -11.22 14.07 17.57
C SER A 197 -10.63 13.48 16.30
N ILE A 198 -10.89 12.20 16.06
CA ILE A 198 -10.47 11.48 14.85
C ILE A 198 -11.68 10.86 14.12
N PRO A 199 -11.63 10.70 12.79
CA PRO A 199 -10.56 11.15 11.90
C PRO A 199 -10.49 12.67 11.83
N THR A 200 -9.29 13.21 11.62
CA THR A 200 -9.10 14.62 11.23
C THR A 200 -8.18 14.64 10.02
N LEU A 201 -8.62 15.31 8.96
CA LEU A 201 -7.80 15.57 7.78
C LEU A 201 -7.25 16.99 7.86
N ILE A 202 -5.96 17.16 7.60
CA ILE A 202 -5.32 18.48 7.53
C ILE A 202 -4.56 18.59 6.22
N LEU A 203 -4.80 19.67 5.48
CA LEU A 203 -4.00 20.04 4.33
C LEU A 203 -2.90 21.01 4.77
N PHE A 204 -1.66 20.64 4.51
CA PHE A 204 -0.49 21.49 4.64
C PHE A 204 -0.05 22.00 3.26
N ASP A 205 0.42 23.26 3.20
CA ASP A 205 1.15 23.77 2.04
C ASP A 205 2.59 23.24 2.00
N GLN A 206 3.32 23.57 0.93
CA GLN A 206 4.72 23.19 0.74
C GLN A 206 5.70 23.79 1.77
N HIS A 207 5.23 24.65 2.67
CA HIS A 207 6.02 25.23 3.75
C HIS A 207 5.63 24.64 5.12
N GLY A 208 4.78 23.61 5.13
CA GLY A 208 4.29 22.97 6.35
C GLY A 208 3.25 23.80 7.11
N ASN A 209 2.68 24.85 6.51
CA ASN A 209 1.59 25.60 7.15
C ASN A 209 0.26 24.91 6.90
N GLU A 210 -0.59 24.85 7.94
CA GLU A 210 -1.95 24.37 7.80
C GLU A 210 -2.79 25.35 6.96
N VAL A 211 -3.40 24.83 5.89
CA VAL A 211 -4.25 25.58 4.96
C VAL A 211 -5.72 25.26 5.13
N ASP A 212 -6.05 24.00 5.40
CA ASP A 212 -7.43 23.56 5.59
C ASP A 212 -7.51 22.36 6.53
N ARG A 213 -8.66 22.22 7.18
CA ARG A 213 -8.91 21.15 8.15
C ARG A 213 -10.34 20.64 8.05
N ILE A 214 -10.47 19.32 8.10
CA ILE A 214 -11.75 18.64 8.18
C ILE A 214 -11.74 17.73 9.40
N VAL A 215 -12.71 17.92 10.28
CA VAL A 215 -12.85 17.15 11.51
C VAL A 215 -14.04 16.19 11.34
N GLY A 216 -13.80 14.91 11.56
CA GLY A 216 -14.78 13.84 11.40
C GLY A 216 -14.72 13.17 10.02
N LEU A 217 -15.65 12.24 9.80
CA LEU A 217 -15.72 11.42 8.59
C LEU A 217 -15.87 12.30 7.33
N ALA A 218 -14.94 12.17 6.40
CA ALA A 218 -15.02 12.79 5.08
C ALA A 218 -15.46 11.78 4.02
N ASP A 219 -16.39 12.20 3.16
CA ASP A 219 -16.75 11.46 1.95
C ASP A 219 -15.84 11.85 0.77
N GLU A 220 -15.98 11.12 -0.34
CA GLU A 220 -15.21 11.34 -1.58
C GLU A 220 -15.31 12.79 -2.09
N ARG A 221 -16.51 13.38 -2.09
CA ARG A 221 -16.70 14.77 -2.53
C ARG A 221 -15.95 15.77 -1.64
N THR A 222 -15.83 15.48 -0.36
CA THR A 222 -15.13 16.31 0.61
C THR A 222 -13.61 16.18 0.44
N LEU A 223 -13.11 14.97 0.20
CA LEU A 223 -11.70 14.73 -0.13
C LEU A 223 -11.30 15.37 -1.47
N LEU A 224 -12.14 15.26 -2.51
CA LEU A 224 -11.89 15.93 -3.80
C LEU A 224 -11.76 17.45 -3.65
N ARG A 225 -12.53 18.07 -2.74
CA ARG A 225 -12.40 19.50 -2.45
C ARG A 225 -11.06 19.87 -1.79
N LEU A 226 -10.51 18.99 -0.94
CA LEU A 226 -9.17 19.17 -0.37
C LEU A 226 -8.11 19.05 -1.46
N VAL A 227 -8.23 18.05 -2.34
CA VAL A 227 -7.33 17.87 -3.50
C VAL A 227 -7.37 19.08 -4.43
N ASP A 228 -8.56 19.53 -4.84
CA ASP A 228 -8.72 20.73 -5.68
C ASP A 228 -8.10 21.98 -5.06
N ARG A 229 -8.12 22.08 -3.73
CA ARG A 229 -7.46 23.17 -3.01
C ARG A 229 -5.94 23.01 -3.05
N ALA A 230 -5.44 21.81 -2.75
CA ALA A 230 -4.02 21.50 -2.77
C ALA A 230 -3.39 21.79 -4.14
N SER A 231 -4.05 21.39 -5.23
CA SER A 231 -3.60 21.66 -6.61
C SER A 231 -3.54 23.16 -6.95
N LYS A 232 -4.29 24.02 -6.25
CA LYS A 232 -4.23 25.48 -6.45
C LYS A 232 -3.10 26.14 -5.66
N LEU A 233 -2.72 25.57 -4.51
CA LEU A 233 -1.59 26.07 -3.71
C LEU A 233 -0.27 25.90 -4.47
N THR A 234 -0.11 24.74 -5.10
CA THR A 234 1.08 24.39 -5.88
C THR A 234 1.24 25.27 -7.13
N ALA A 235 0.12 25.59 -7.80
CA ALA A 235 0.12 26.51 -8.95
C ALA A 235 0.43 27.98 -8.57
N ALA A 236 0.16 28.40 -7.34
CA ALA A 236 0.36 29.79 -6.90
C ALA A 236 1.80 30.09 -6.42
N GLY A 237 2.58 29.06 -6.06
CA GLY A 237 3.97 29.21 -5.59
C GLY A 237 5.04 29.23 -6.70
N SER A 238 4.65 29.08 -7.96
CA SER A 238 5.56 29.05 -9.13
C SER A 238 5.64 30.37 -9.91
N ALA A 239 5.12 31.47 -9.35
CA ALA A 239 5.13 32.81 -9.93
C ALA A 239 5.95 33.79 -9.07
#